data_AF-A0A8J8WF09-F1
#
_entry.id   AF-A0A8J8WF09-F1
#
_cell.length_a   1.000
_cell.length_b   1.000
_cell.length_c   1.000
_cell.angle_alpha   90.00
_cell.angle_beta   90.00
_cell.angle_gamma   90.00
#
_symmetry.space_group_name_H-M   'P 1'
#
loop_
_entity.id
_entity.type
_entity.pdbx_description
1 polymer ?
#
loop_
_entity_poly.entity_id
_entity_poly.type
_entity_poly.pdbx_seq_one_letter_code
_entity_poly.pdbx_strand_id
1 'polypeptide(L)'
;MWSFNVAKITEVAPAALVPNIILQKRVLRPFRYQTGGSVLAGKLAMERGWSINIGGGFHHCWGAEGGGFCAYADITLTVHFLLSHYPAVQRVMIIDLDAHQLGKAVVYTDSLSSLHLLLSGHPRSSTSLVHTIQRALHLTNEGWEIAFQWVPSHAGIPGNEVADSATRMALTEVNTTPFPLPLSTATRLISRVCRSTWNNMLGDALRITSMGQYRSDSSPQPWIRKKSRVLDVTLTRLRLGHTRLTAHLHRLCLSPDPHCPWCMNIPETIEHFLLQCPRFHSHRVVLQSQLLALNVTTFDLPTLLAAAGGNGHERDFMGRKDIYILDMYNKYIYPHDSHAKKAISRQVELFAYTEDEEYLDKVTTHVEGALNEFSPQVVIYNAGTDIMAGDCLGLLSVTKQGIIERDEIVFRKVTQKGVPIVMLTSGGYQRSTAAVIADSIVNLSKKSLIDM
;
A
#
# COMPACT_ATOMS: atom_id res chain seq x y z
N MET A 1 -6.31 3.85 -22.49
CA MET A 1 -6.39 5.23 -21.96
C MET A 1 -5.15 5.47 -21.09
N TRP A 2 -4.04 5.96 -21.65
CA TRP A 2 -2.73 5.97 -20.97
C TRP A 2 -2.71 6.74 -19.65
N SER A 3 -3.52 7.80 -19.52
CA SER A 3 -3.67 8.54 -18.25
C SER A 3 -4.24 7.69 -17.11
N PHE A 4 -5.09 6.70 -17.43
CA PHE A 4 -5.63 5.77 -16.43
C PHE A 4 -4.53 4.85 -15.86
N ASN A 5 -3.63 4.38 -16.72
CA ASN A 5 -2.49 3.58 -16.28
C ASN A 5 -1.55 4.38 -15.39
N VAL A 6 -1.27 5.65 -15.74
CA VAL A 6 -0.46 6.54 -14.89
C VAL A 6 -1.15 6.77 -13.55
N ALA A 7 -2.46 7.03 -13.54
CA ALA A 7 -3.22 7.21 -12.31
C ALA A 7 -3.20 5.97 -11.40
N LYS A 8 -3.25 4.77 -11.99
CA LYS A 8 -3.10 3.50 -11.27
C LYS A 8 -1.69 3.35 -10.70
N ILE A 9 -0.65 3.61 -11.49
CA ILE A 9 0.76 3.49 -11.09
C ILE A 9 1.10 4.46 -9.96
N THR A 10 0.70 5.72 -10.10
CA THR A 10 1.00 6.76 -9.10
C THR A 10 -0.01 6.81 -7.97
N GLU A 11 -1.06 6.00 -8.03
CA GLU A 11 -2.16 5.97 -7.05
C GLU A 11 -2.86 7.32 -6.83
N VAL A 12 -2.82 8.17 -7.86
CA VAL A 12 -3.46 9.49 -7.87
C VAL A 12 -4.63 9.42 -8.85
N ALA A 13 -5.81 9.04 -8.37
CA ALA A 13 -7.01 8.92 -9.20
C ALA A 13 -7.32 10.16 -10.07
N PRO A 14 -7.15 11.41 -9.58
CA PRO A 14 -7.32 12.60 -10.41
C PRO A 14 -6.39 12.67 -11.64
N ALA A 15 -5.24 11.99 -11.62
CA ALA A 15 -4.32 11.94 -12.75
C ALA A 15 -4.97 11.29 -14.00
N ALA A 16 -6.01 10.47 -13.83
CA ALA A 16 -6.72 9.85 -14.95
C ALA A 16 -7.40 10.88 -15.86
N LEU A 17 -7.74 12.05 -15.30
CA LEU A 17 -8.37 13.17 -16.01
C LEU A 17 -7.35 14.11 -16.67
N VAL A 18 -6.05 13.94 -16.38
CA VAL A 18 -4.99 14.80 -16.89
C VAL A 18 -4.62 14.35 -18.32
N PRO A 19 -4.49 15.30 -19.28
CA PRO A 19 -4.03 14.99 -20.63
C PRO A 19 -2.71 14.23 -20.62
N ASN A 20 -2.61 13.16 -21.41
CA ASN A 20 -1.44 12.27 -21.39
C ASN A 20 -0.12 13.01 -21.68
N ILE A 21 -0.13 14.01 -22.55
CA ILE A 21 1.06 14.83 -22.86
C ILE A 21 1.61 15.50 -21.59
N ILE A 22 0.74 15.97 -20.70
CA ILE A 22 1.12 16.59 -19.44
C ILE A 22 1.69 15.53 -18.50
N LEU A 23 1.04 14.38 -18.37
CA LEU A 23 1.55 13.26 -17.55
C LEU A 23 2.90 12.75 -18.04
N GLN A 24 3.09 12.62 -19.35
CA GLN A 24 4.38 12.26 -19.95
C GLN A 24 5.46 13.27 -19.58
N LYS A 25 5.16 14.58 -19.69
CA LYS A 25 6.14 15.64 -19.46
C LYS A 25 6.43 15.89 -17.97
N ARG A 26 5.42 15.84 -17.11
CA ARG A 26 5.49 16.27 -15.71
C ARG A 26 5.62 15.14 -14.69
N VAL A 27 5.24 13.92 -15.07
CA VAL A 27 5.29 12.75 -14.18
C VAL A 27 6.27 11.71 -14.73
N LEU A 28 5.98 11.13 -15.90
CA LEU A 28 6.75 10.01 -16.42
C LEU A 28 8.17 10.37 -16.86
N ARG A 29 8.40 11.58 -17.37
CA ARG A 29 9.75 12.04 -17.77
C ARG A 29 10.69 12.22 -16.57
N PRO A 30 10.28 12.88 -15.45
CA PRO A 30 11.03 12.84 -14.21
C PRO A 30 11.37 11.43 -13.73
N PHE A 31 10.40 10.51 -13.71
CA PHE A 31 10.63 9.11 -13.36
C PHE A 31 11.70 8.46 -14.27
N ARG A 32 11.69 8.70 -15.58
CA ARG A 32 12.74 8.21 -16.49
C ARG A 32 14.13 8.77 -16.16
N TYR A 33 14.24 10.03 -15.77
CA TYR A 33 15.52 10.62 -15.38
C TYR A 33 16.03 10.03 -14.06
N GLN A 34 15.14 9.80 -13.11
CA GLN A 34 15.47 9.12 -11.86
C GLN A 34 15.97 7.69 -12.12
N THR A 35 15.26 6.92 -12.96
CA THR A 35 15.69 5.59 -13.40
C THR A 35 17.02 5.60 -14.14
N GLY A 36 17.21 6.53 -15.07
CA GLY A 36 18.50 6.71 -15.75
C GLY A 36 19.63 7.09 -14.79
N GLY A 37 19.30 7.86 -13.74
CA GLY A 37 20.18 8.17 -12.62
C GLY A 37 20.62 6.92 -11.86
N SER A 38 19.74 5.95 -11.61
CA SER A 38 20.09 4.69 -10.94
C SER A 38 21.04 3.84 -11.77
N VAL A 39 20.80 3.76 -13.10
CA VAL A 39 21.71 3.06 -14.02
C VAL A 39 23.08 3.74 -14.07
N LEU A 40 23.11 5.09 -14.13
CA LEU A 40 24.35 5.86 -14.08
C LEU A 40 25.07 5.71 -12.72
N ALA A 41 24.32 5.63 -11.63
CA ALA A 41 24.86 5.37 -10.30
C ALA A 41 25.54 3.99 -10.28
N GLY A 42 24.89 2.95 -10.81
CA GLY A 42 25.50 1.64 -11.03
C GLY A 42 26.85 1.73 -11.75
N LYS A 43 26.89 2.46 -12.87
CA LYS A 43 28.13 2.73 -13.61
C LYS A 43 29.21 3.38 -12.73
N LEU A 44 28.85 4.44 -12.01
CA LEU A 44 29.77 5.22 -11.17
C LEU A 44 30.27 4.43 -9.95
N ALA A 45 29.43 3.60 -9.33
CA ALA A 45 29.85 2.72 -8.25
C ALA A 45 30.93 1.74 -8.71
N MET A 46 30.80 1.18 -9.92
CA MET A 46 31.84 0.31 -10.47
C MET A 46 33.16 1.04 -10.74
N GLU A 47 33.11 2.33 -11.08
CA GLU A 47 34.29 3.15 -11.37
C GLU A 47 34.94 3.73 -10.10
N ARG A 48 34.15 4.03 -9.06
CA ARG A 48 34.57 4.80 -7.88
C ARG A 48 34.43 4.06 -6.55
N GLY A 49 33.85 2.86 -6.56
CA GLY A 49 33.55 2.08 -5.37
C GLY A 49 32.21 2.43 -4.70
N TRP A 50 31.61 3.59 -4.99
CA TRP A 50 30.29 3.94 -4.48
C TRP A 50 29.56 4.96 -5.36
N SER A 51 28.24 5.04 -5.19
CA SER A 51 27.41 6.10 -5.75
C SER A 51 26.08 6.22 -4.99
N ILE A 52 25.42 7.38 -5.08
CA ILE A 52 24.12 7.63 -4.46
C ILE A 52 23.20 8.28 -5.49
N ASN A 53 21.99 7.73 -5.66
CA ASN A 53 20.91 8.37 -6.41
C ASN A 53 19.69 8.60 -5.50
N ILE A 54 19.52 9.86 -5.07
CA ILE A 54 18.43 10.32 -4.20
C ILE A 54 17.05 10.23 -4.90
N GLY A 55 17.03 10.08 -6.22
CA GLY A 55 15.79 10.00 -6.98
C GLY A 55 15.27 8.58 -7.23
N GLY A 56 16.05 7.54 -6.92
CA GLY A 56 15.75 6.15 -7.28
C GLY A 56 15.22 5.30 -6.11
N GLY A 57 15.06 4.00 -6.36
CA GLY A 57 14.54 3.04 -5.38
C GLY A 57 13.10 2.61 -5.68
N PHE A 58 12.75 2.46 -6.95
CA PHE A 58 11.40 2.08 -7.37
C PHE A 58 11.21 0.56 -7.27
N HIS A 59 11.07 0.07 -6.03
CA HIS A 59 11.08 -1.36 -5.72
C HIS A 59 9.71 -2.08 -5.90
N HIS A 60 8.60 -1.34 -6.05
CA HIS A 60 7.25 -1.95 -6.18
C HIS A 60 6.86 -2.35 -7.60
N CYS A 61 7.55 -1.84 -8.62
CA CYS A 61 7.26 -2.18 -10.02
C CYS A 61 8.17 -3.27 -10.55
N TRP A 62 7.66 -4.05 -11.49
CA TRP A 62 8.38 -5.14 -12.15
C TRP A 62 8.27 -5.01 -13.67
N GLY A 63 8.97 -5.86 -14.42
CA GLY A 63 9.12 -5.73 -15.88
C GLY A 63 7.82 -5.62 -16.69
N ALA A 64 6.69 -6.10 -16.14
CA ALA A 64 5.39 -6.05 -16.82
C ALA A 64 4.37 -5.07 -16.22
N GLU A 65 4.55 -4.57 -14.99
CA GLU A 65 3.55 -3.71 -14.33
C GLU A 65 4.18 -2.70 -13.36
N GLY A 66 3.67 -1.47 -13.38
CA GLY A 66 3.97 -0.44 -12.38
C GLY A 66 2.90 -0.36 -11.29
N GLY A 67 3.27 0.13 -10.11
CA GLY A 67 2.41 0.21 -8.94
C GLY A 67 3.14 0.85 -7.77
N GLY A 68 2.41 1.30 -6.75
CA GLY A 68 2.99 1.90 -5.56
C GLY A 68 3.94 3.06 -5.81
N PHE A 69 3.50 4.05 -6.58
CA PHE A 69 4.33 5.20 -6.97
C PHE A 69 5.55 4.85 -7.86
N CYS A 70 5.76 3.59 -8.19
CA CYS A 70 6.89 3.10 -8.98
C CYS A 70 6.48 2.87 -10.43
N ALA A 71 6.99 3.70 -11.35
CA ALA A 71 6.64 3.62 -12.77
C ALA A 71 7.60 2.77 -13.62
N TYR A 72 8.88 2.71 -13.24
CA TYR A 72 9.92 1.98 -13.95
C TYR A 72 10.82 1.28 -12.93
N ALA A 73 11.10 -0.01 -13.16
CA ALA A 73 11.87 -0.85 -12.24
C ALA A 73 13.36 -0.51 -12.32
N ASP A 74 13.76 0.57 -11.66
CA ASP A 74 15.10 1.12 -11.77
C ASP A 74 16.17 0.22 -11.14
N ILE A 75 15.86 -0.44 -10.03
CA ILE A 75 16.69 -1.50 -9.43
C ILE A 75 16.92 -2.61 -10.47
N THR A 76 15.84 -3.15 -11.04
CA THR A 76 15.90 -4.20 -12.06
C THR A 76 16.76 -3.79 -13.26
N LEU A 77 16.52 -2.60 -13.80
CA LEU A 77 17.26 -2.07 -14.94
C LEU A 77 18.74 -1.84 -14.62
N THR A 78 19.07 -1.38 -13.42
CA THR A 78 20.45 -1.18 -12.97
C THR A 78 21.20 -2.50 -12.88
N VAL A 79 20.58 -3.53 -12.28
CA VAL A 79 21.16 -4.89 -12.21
C VAL A 79 21.40 -5.47 -13.61
N HIS A 80 20.41 -5.38 -14.50
CA HIS A 80 20.57 -5.85 -15.88
C HIS A 80 21.66 -5.10 -16.65
N PHE A 81 21.73 -3.78 -16.48
CA PHE A 81 22.78 -2.97 -17.10
C PHE A 81 24.17 -3.43 -16.65
N LEU A 82 24.37 -3.60 -15.33
CA LEU A 82 25.64 -4.03 -14.75
C LEU A 82 26.06 -5.41 -15.25
N LEU A 83 25.17 -6.40 -15.20
CA LEU A 83 25.45 -7.75 -15.70
C LEU A 83 25.75 -7.78 -17.21
N SER A 84 25.15 -6.87 -17.99
CA SER A 84 25.33 -6.85 -19.45
C SER A 84 26.57 -6.08 -19.91
N HIS A 85 26.99 -5.06 -19.16
CA HIS A 85 28.06 -4.12 -19.59
C HIS A 85 29.36 -4.27 -18.79
N TYR A 86 29.33 -4.95 -17.63
CA TYR A 86 30.50 -5.16 -16.79
C TYR A 86 30.76 -6.66 -16.63
N PRO A 87 31.66 -7.27 -17.44
CA PRO A 87 31.96 -8.70 -17.36
C PRO A 87 32.46 -9.19 -15.99
N ALA A 88 33.00 -8.27 -15.18
CA ALA A 88 33.41 -8.53 -13.81
C ALA A 88 32.22 -8.76 -12.87
N VAL A 89 31.04 -8.23 -13.19
CA VAL A 89 29.81 -8.39 -12.40
C VAL A 89 29.12 -9.66 -12.85
N GLN A 90 29.19 -10.69 -12.00
CA GLN A 90 28.50 -11.96 -12.21
C GLN A 90 27.47 -12.23 -11.13
N ARG A 91 27.58 -11.55 -9.98
CA ARG A 91 26.75 -11.73 -8.80
C ARG A 91 26.41 -10.38 -8.20
N VAL A 92 25.13 -10.11 -8.03
CA VAL A 92 24.62 -8.84 -7.50
C VAL A 92 23.83 -9.10 -6.22
N MET A 93 24.07 -8.30 -5.20
CA MET A 93 23.27 -8.32 -3.97
C MET A 93 22.36 -7.10 -3.94
N ILE A 94 21.10 -7.30 -3.57
CA ILE A 94 20.13 -6.26 -3.28
C ILE A 94 19.87 -6.30 -1.77
N ILE A 95 20.03 -5.15 -1.11
CA ILE A 95 19.70 -4.96 0.29
C ILE A 95 18.53 -3.96 0.33
N ASP A 96 17.34 -4.44 0.65
CA ASP A 96 16.15 -3.62 0.80
C ASP A 96 15.81 -3.42 2.28
N LEU A 97 15.99 -2.19 2.76
CA LEU A 97 15.70 -1.78 4.15
C LEU A 97 14.57 -0.74 4.20
N ASP A 98 13.78 -0.64 3.14
CA ASP A 98 12.54 0.12 3.11
C ASP A 98 11.45 -0.66 3.86
N ALA A 99 10.81 -0.05 4.86
CA ALA A 99 9.74 -0.73 5.61
C ALA A 99 8.46 -0.82 4.78
N HIS A 100 8.30 0.07 3.82
CA HIS A 100 7.06 0.26 3.14
C HIS A 100 6.86 -0.78 2.06
N GLN A 101 5.72 -1.44 2.15
CA GLN A 101 5.11 -2.15 1.05
C GLN A 101 3.59 -1.95 1.19
N LEU A 102 2.92 -1.43 0.15
CA LEU A 102 1.55 -0.91 0.25
C LEU A 102 0.51 -1.98 0.63
N GLY A 103 -0.41 -1.61 1.53
CA GLY A 103 -1.55 -2.43 1.97
C GLY A 103 -2.89 -1.69 1.96
N LYS A 104 -4.00 -2.44 1.91
CA LYS A 104 -5.38 -1.92 2.08
C LYS A 104 -5.88 -2.22 3.49
N ALA A 105 -6.56 -1.27 4.13
CA ALA A 105 -7.14 -1.46 5.46
C ALA A 105 -8.65 -1.14 5.47
N VAL A 106 -9.42 -1.89 6.26
CA VAL A 106 -10.85 -1.64 6.44
C VAL A 106 -11.13 -1.47 7.93
N VAL A 107 -11.64 -0.31 8.32
CA VAL A 107 -12.07 -0.04 9.70
C VAL A 107 -13.54 -0.41 9.81
N TYR A 108 -13.81 -1.49 10.54
CA TYR A 108 -15.16 -1.90 10.87
C TYR A 108 -15.61 -1.20 12.16
N THR A 109 -16.76 -0.54 12.11
CA THR A 109 -17.38 0.06 13.30
C THR A 109 -18.85 -0.30 13.33
N ASP A 110 -19.37 -0.55 14.52
CA ASP A 110 -20.78 -0.87 14.74
C ASP A 110 -21.64 0.34 15.09
N SER A 111 -20.99 1.46 15.37
CA SER A 111 -21.62 2.75 15.56
C SER A 111 -21.76 3.48 14.22
N LEU A 112 -22.97 3.42 13.65
CA LEU A 112 -23.31 4.13 12.41
C LEU A 112 -23.12 5.65 12.55
N SER A 113 -23.39 6.19 13.75
CA SER A 113 -23.18 7.60 14.06
C SER A 113 -21.70 7.96 14.12
N SER A 114 -20.84 7.12 14.69
CA SER A 114 -19.39 7.31 14.66
C SER A 114 -18.84 7.27 13.24
N LEU A 115 -19.33 6.34 12.40
CA LEU A 115 -18.98 6.28 10.98
C LEU A 115 -19.37 7.55 10.24
N HIS A 116 -20.62 7.99 10.39
CA HIS A 116 -21.09 9.22 9.75
C HIS A 116 -20.31 10.45 10.20
N LEU A 117 -19.95 10.53 11.48
CA LEU A 117 -19.12 11.61 12.03
C LEU A 117 -17.72 11.61 11.41
N LEU A 118 -17.07 10.45 11.31
CA LEU A 118 -15.73 10.30 10.72
C LEU A 118 -15.72 10.66 9.22
N LEU A 119 -16.77 10.30 8.48
CA LEU A 119 -16.91 10.59 7.04
C LEU A 119 -17.45 12.00 6.73
N SER A 120 -18.04 12.68 7.70
CA SER A 120 -18.59 14.04 7.51
C SER A 120 -17.48 15.09 7.62
N GLY A 121 -17.01 15.59 6.48
CA GLY A 121 -15.86 16.49 6.39
C GLY A 121 -16.02 17.91 6.96
N HIS A 122 -17.01 18.23 7.81
CA HIS A 122 -17.13 19.54 8.48
C HIS A 122 -17.76 19.44 9.89
N PRO A 123 -17.19 20.11 10.91
CA PRO A 123 -17.60 19.98 12.30
C PRO A 123 -18.86 20.82 12.58
N ARG A 124 -19.97 20.18 12.94
CA ARG A 124 -21.15 20.87 13.48
C ARG A 124 -21.47 20.51 14.94
N SER A 125 -20.69 19.64 15.56
CA SER A 125 -20.77 19.39 17.00
C SER A 125 -19.42 18.93 17.54
N SER A 126 -18.98 19.61 18.58
CA SER A 126 -17.75 19.42 19.33
C SER A 126 -17.65 18.05 20.01
N THR A 127 -16.66 17.25 19.62
CA THR A 127 -16.01 16.31 20.52
C THR A 127 -14.52 16.29 20.15
N SER A 128 -13.64 16.68 21.08
CA SER A 128 -12.19 16.74 20.81
C SER A 128 -11.65 15.40 20.29
N LEU A 129 -12.26 14.29 20.73
CA LEU A 129 -11.94 12.93 20.33
C LEU A 129 -12.15 12.67 18.82
N VAL A 130 -13.27 13.10 18.23
CA VAL A 130 -13.55 12.88 16.79
C VAL A 130 -12.56 13.67 15.94
N HIS A 131 -12.22 14.88 16.36
CA HIS A 131 -11.21 15.69 15.69
C HIS A 131 -9.81 15.08 15.82
N THR A 132 -9.45 14.53 17.00
CA THR A 132 -8.21 13.77 17.20
C THR A 132 -8.16 12.53 16.33
N ILE A 133 -9.25 11.77 16.21
CA ILE A 133 -9.33 10.57 15.37
C ILE A 133 -9.28 10.93 13.88
N GLN A 134 -10.03 11.93 13.42
CA GLN A 134 -9.98 12.40 12.03
C GLN A 134 -8.61 12.96 11.66
N ARG A 135 -7.96 13.69 12.59
CA ARG A 135 -6.59 14.18 12.40
C ARG A 135 -5.58 13.04 12.41
N ALA A 136 -5.71 12.07 13.30
CA ALA A 136 -4.87 10.87 13.32
C ALA A 136 -5.02 10.10 12.00
N LEU A 137 -6.25 9.81 11.57
CA LEU A 137 -6.55 9.16 10.30
C LEU A 137 -6.02 9.95 9.10
N HIS A 138 -6.21 11.28 9.06
CA HIS A 138 -5.67 12.10 7.98
C HIS A 138 -4.14 12.08 7.94
N LEU A 139 -3.48 12.02 9.10
CA LEU A 139 -2.03 11.92 9.23
C LEU A 139 -1.50 10.49 8.96
N THR A 140 -2.31 9.44 9.13
CA THR A 140 -1.94 8.02 8.91
C THR A 140 -2.46 7.42 7.59
N ASN A 141 -3.20 8.18 6.78
CA ASN A 141 -3.86 7.70 5.55
C ASN A 141 -3.12 8.10 4.26
N GLU A 142 -1.89 8.63 4.36
CA GLU A 142 -1.01 8.68 3.20
C GLU A 142 -0.55 7.24 2.93
N GLY A 143 -0.91 6.69 1.77
CA GLY A 143 -0.58 5.33 1.27
C GLY A 143 -1.32 4.13 1.91
N TRP A 144 -2.40 4.34 2.66
CA TRP A 144 -3.39 3.29 2.94
C TRP A 144 -4.72 3.62 2.27
N GLU A 145 -5.32 2.68 1.54
CA GLU A 145 -6.74 2.78 1.16
C GLU A 145 -7.58 2.34 2.37
N ILE A 146 -7.89 3.29 3.28
CA ILE A 146 -8.74 3.03 4.44
C ILE A 146 -10.22 3.16 4.05
N ALA A 147 -10.90 2.03 3.93
CA ALA A 147 -12.35 1.99 3.79
C ALA A 147 -13.01 1.87 5.16
N PHE A 148 -14.01 2.70 5.44
CA PHE A 148 -14.81 2.53 6.66
C PHE A 148 -16.09 1.76 6.34
N GLN A 149 -16.32 0.67 7.08
CA GLN A 149 -17.48 -0.20 6.88
C GLN A 149 -18.30 -0.29 8.16
N TRP A 150 -19.55 0.17 8.09
CA TRP A 150 -20.49 -0.05 9.19
C TRP A 150 -20.88 -1.52 9.26
N VAL A 151 -20.86 -2.07 10.48
CA VAL A 151 -21.30 -3.44 10.78
C VAL A 151 -22.38 -3.35 11.85
N PRO A 152 -23.66 -3.62 11.54
CA PRO A 152 -24.71 -3.54 12.55
C PRO A 152 -24.46 -4.58 13.66
N SER A 153 -24.10 -4.13 14.87
CA SER A 153 -23.94 -5.01 16.06
C SER A 153 -25.26 -5.28 16.79
N HIS A 154 -26.32 -4.53 16.47
CA HIS A 154 -27.59 -4.56 17.20
C HIS A 154 -28.81 -4.95 16.36
N ALA A 155 -28.62 -5.46 15.15
CA ALA A 155 -29.72 -5.95 14.31
C ALA A 155 -29.99 -7.44 14.63
N GLY A 156 -31.24 -7.80 14.98
CA GLY A 156 -31.63 -9.16 15.35
C GLY A 156 -31.58 -9.49 16.84
N ILE A 157 -31.35 -8.50 17.72
CA ILE A 157 -31.34 -8.69 19.18
C ILE A 157 -32.67 -8.18 19.76
N PRO A 158 -33.53 -9.07 20.31
CA PRO A 158 -34.89 -8.72 20.69
C PRO A 158 -35.01 -7.50 21.62
N GLY A 159 -34.11 -7.37 22.61
CA GLY A 159 -34.14 -6.24 23.55
C GLY A 159 -33.82 -4.88 22.91
N ASN A 160 -32.94 -4.85 21.91
CA ASN A 160 -32.58 -3.62 21.20
C ASN A 160 -33.61 -3.25 20.15
N GLU A 161 -34.23 -4.24 19.50
CA GLU A 161 -35.35 -4.02 18.58
C GLU A 161 -36.56 -3.43 19.31
N VAL A 162 -36.81 -3.87 20.55
CA VAL A 162 -37.82 -3.28 21.43
C VAL A 162 -37.47 -1.84 21.81
N ALA A 163 -36.22 -1.53 22.13
CA ALA A 163 -35.77 -0.16 22.44
C ALA A 163 -35.85 0.79 21.24
N ASP A 164 -35.45 0.33 20.05
CA ASP A 164 -35.57 1.09 18.79
C ASP A 164 -37.05 1.23 18.37
N SER A 165 -37.90 0.25 18.67
CA SER A 165 -39.35 0.35 18.49
C SER A 165 -39.93 1.40 19.45
N ALA A 166 -39.53 1.40 20.72
CA ALA A 166 -39.99 2.38 21.71
C ALA A 166 -39.57 3.81 21.34
N THR A 167 -38.36 3.99 20.81
CA THR A 167 -37.86 5.30 20.34
C THR A 167 -38.59 5.75 19.07
N ARG A 168 -38.91 4.82 18.14
CA ARG A 168 -39.77 5.11 16.99
C ARG A 168 -41.21 5.42 17.39
N MET A 169 -41.74 4.77 18.42
CA MET A 169 -43.07 5.03 18.96
C MET A 169 -43.14 6.40 19.67
N ALA A 170 -42.08 6.79 20.38
CA ALA A 170 -41.94 8.11 21.00
C ALA A 170 -41.83 9.25 19.96
N LEU A 171 -41.46 8.95 18.71
CA LEU A 171 -41.52 9.90 17.59
C LEU A 171 -42.94 10.06 17.00
N THR A 172 -43.83 9.09 17.24
CA THR A 172 -45.22 9.10 16.74
C THR A 172 -46.24 9.59 17.77
N GLU A 173 -45.97 9.51 19.08
CA GLU A 173 -46.81 10.14 20.09
C GLU A 173 -46.41 11.61 20.28
N VAL A 174 -47.11 12.48 19.56
CA VAL A 174 -46.98 13.94 19.67
C VAL A 174 -47.71 14.42 20.92
N ASN A 175 -47.11 14.26 22.10
CA ASN A 175 -47.44 15.07 23.26
C ASN A 175 -46.35 16.12 23.46
N THR A 176 -46.40 17.17 22.63
CA THR A 176 -45.47 18.29 22.72
C THR A 176 -45.97 19.34 23.68
N THR A 177 -45.24 19.57 24.77
CA THR A 177 -45.31 20.83 25.52
C THR A 177 -44.49 21.90 24.79
N PRO A 178 -45.00 23.13 24.59
CA PRO A 178 -44.27 24.16 23.87
C PRO A 178 -43.03 24.62 24.67
N PHE A 179 -41.85 24.55 24.05
CA PHE A 179 -40.62 25.11 24.58
C PHE A 179 -40.18 26.33 23.74
N PRO A 180 -39.66 27.41 24.35
CA PRO A 180 -39.23 28.60 23.63
C PRO A 180 -38.14 28.28 22.59
N LEU A 181 -38.28 28.82 21.38
CA LEU A 181 -37.39 28.50 20.26
C LEU A 181 -35.96 28.99 20.55
N PRO A 182 -34.95 28.10 20.59
CA PRO A 182 -33.57 28.51 20.79
C PRO A 182 -33.10 29.44 19.68
N LEU A 183 -32.29 30.44 20.03
CA LEU A 183 -31.74 31.43 19.09
C LEU A 183 -31.10 30.75 17.87
N SER A 184 -30.38 29.63 18.08
CA SER A 184 -29.75 28.85 17.01
C SER A 184 -30.74 28.24 16.00
N THR A 185 -31.94 27.90 16.43
CA THR A 185 -33.03 27.42 15.56
C THR A 185 -33.66 28.57 14.80
N ALA A 186 -33.85 29.72 15.46
CA ALA A 186 -34.33 30.94 14.82
C ALA A 186 -33.34 31.44 13.74
N THR A 187 -32.04 31.50 14.04
CA THR A 187 -30.99 31.89 13.08
C THR A 187 -30.93 30.94 11.88
N ARG A 188 -31.18 29.65 12.08
CA ARG A 188 -31.21 28.65 11.01
C ARG A 188 -32.41 28.81 10.09
N LEU A 189 -33.58 29.13 10.65
CA LEU A 189 -34.79 29.45 9.88
C LEU A 189 -34.57 30.71 9.05
N ILE A 190 -34.03 31.77 9.64
CA ILE A 190 -33.67 33.01 8.94
C ILE A 190 -32.68 32.73 7.81
N SER A 191 -31.63 31.96 8.07
CA SER A 191 -30.62 31.59 7.06
C SER A 191 -31.21 30.78 5.90
N ARG A 192 -32.19 29.91 6.17
CA ARG A 192 -32.89 29.12 5.15
C ARG A 192 -33.75 30.03 4.27
N VAL A 193 -34.49 30.97 4.86
CA VAL A 193 -35.29 31.95 4.14
C VAL A 193 -34.39 32.82 3.26
N CYS A 194 -33.32 33.40 3.81
CA CYS A 194 -32.37 34.22 3.03
C CYS A 194 -31.76 33.46 1.85
N ARG A 195 -31.41 32.18 2.03
CA ARG A 195 -30.83 31.34 0.97
C ARG A 195 -31.85 31.00 -0.12
N SER A 196 -33.10 30.77 0.25
CA SER A 196 -34.20 30.56 -0.69
C SER A 196 -34.46 31.82 -1.52
N THR A 197 -34.50 32.99 -0.87
CA THR A 197 -34.69 34.27 -1.54
C THR A 197 -33.53 34.57 -2.49
N TRP A 198 -32.29 34.34 -2.04
CA TRP A 198 -31.09 34.50 -2.88
C TRP A 198 -31.09 33.61 -4.12
N ASN A 199 -31.43 32.33 -3.97
CA ASN A 199 -31.48 31.40 -5.10
C ASN A 199 -32.56 31.76 -6.11
N ASN A 200 -33.70 32.29 -5.67
CA ASN A 200 -34.75 32.79 -6.56
C ASN A 200 -34.30 34.05 -7.31
N MET A 201 -33.73 35.03 -6.60
CA MET A 201 -33.20 36.26 -7.23
C MET A 201 -32.08 35.96 -8.24
N LEU A 202 -31.20 35.00 -7.92
CA LEU A 202 -30.13 34.57 -8.81
C LEU A 202 -30.67 33.81 -10.03
N GLY A 203 -31.69 32.96 -9.83
CA GLY A 203 -32.39 32.25 -10.91
C GLY A 203 -33.07 33.20 -11.91
N ASP A 204 -33.67 34.28 -11.42
CA ASP A 204 -34.30 35.31 -12.26
C ASP A 204 -33.25 36.13 -13.01
N ALA A 205 -32.13 36.49 -12.38
CA ALA A 205 -31.02 37.21 -13.02
C ALA A 205 -30.36 36.41 -14.15
N LEU A 206 -30.25 35.09 -14.01
CA LEU A 206 -29.65 34.19 -15.00
C LEU A 206 -30.56 33.94 -16.23
N ARG A 207 -31.89 34.15 -16.11
CA ARG A 207 -32.82 34.08 -17.25
C ARG A 207 -32.69 35.27 -18.20
N ILE A 208 -32.22 36.42 -17.71
CA ILE A 208 -32.11 37.67 -18.47
C ILE A 208 -30.84 37.70 -19.33
N THR A 209 -29.77 37.01 -18.94
CA THR A 209 -28.42 37.17 -19.53
C THR A 209 -28.06 36.12 -20.59
N SER A 210 -28.95 35.18 -20.92
CA SER A 210 -28.77 34.13 -21.94
C SER A 210 -27.50 33.26 -21.79
N MET A 211 -26.87 33.23 -20.61
CA MET A 211 -25.73 32.35 -20.34
C MET A 211 -26.18 31.06 -19.63
N GLY A 212 -26.38 30.01 -20.43
CA GLY A 212 -26.26 28.56 -20.11
C GLY A 212 -26.71 28.01 -18.75
N GLN A 213 -27.66 27.06 -18.79
CA GLN A 213 -28.06 26.24 -17.63
C GLN A 213 -26.94 25.30 -17.14
N TYR A 214 -26.79 25.18 -15.82
CA TYR A 214 -25.95 24.13 -15.21
C TYR A 214 -26.66 22.77 -15.26
N ARG A 215 -25.96 21.70 -15.67
CA ARG A 215 -26.45 20.31 -15.53
C ARG A 215 -26.27 19.84 -14.08
N SER A 216 -27.32 19.26 -13.51
CA SER A 216 -27.38 18.78 -12.12
C SER A 216 -27.13 17.28 -11.94
N ASP A 217 -26.45 16.63 -12.88
CA ASP A 217 -26.11 15.20 -12.80
C ASP A 217 -24.58 15.02 -12.71
N SER A 218 -24.13 14.55 -11.55
CA SER A 218 -22.78 14.07 -11.31
C SER A 218 -22.81 12.67 -10.68
N SER A 219 -23.30 11.67 -11.42
CA SER A 219 -23.25 10.25 -11.00
C SER A 219 -22.43 9.40 -12.00
N PRO A 220 -21.23 8.91 -11.63
CA PRO A 220 -20.51 7.94 -12.45
C PRO A 220 -21.13 6.53 -12.33
N GLN A 221 -21.32 5.85 -13.47
CA GLN A 221 -21.74 4.43 -13.50
C GLN A 221 -20.59 3.51 -13.04
N PRO A 222 -20.79 2.59 -12.08
CA PRO A 222 -19.77 1.66 -11.61
C PRO A 222 -19.74 0.33 -12.39
N TRP A 223 -18.56 -0.30 -12.36
CA TRP A 223 -18.21 -1.72 -12.53
C TRP A 223 -19.31 -2.70 -12.97
N ILE A 224 -19.00 -3.53 -13.97
CA ILE A 224 -19.85 -4.62 -14.46
C ILE A 224 -20.32 -5.50 -13.28
N ARG A 225 -21.58 -5.30 -12.85
CA ARG A 225 -22.28 -6.16 -11.90
C ARG A 225 -22.34 -7.58 -12.50
N LYS A 226 -21.78 -8.59 -11.83
CA LYS A 226 -22.04 -9.97 -12.23
C LYS A 226 -23.50 -10.31 -11.89
N LYS A 227 -24.09 -11.24 -12.64
CA LYS A 227 -25.53 -11.58 -12.55
C LYS A 227 -25.94 -12.25 -11.22
N SER A 228 -24.99 -12.59 -10.33
CA SER A 228 -25.28 -13.30 -9.06
C SER A 228 -24.49 -12.70 -7.89
N ARG A 229 -25.23 -12.14 -6.93
CA ARG A 229 -24.71 -11.62 -5.65
C ARG A 229 -23.93 -12.68 -4.87
N VAL A 230 -24.34 -13.95 -4.96
CA VAL A 230 -23.68 -15.07 -4.26
C VAL A 230 -22.27 -15.29 -4.82
N LEU A 231 -22.08 -15.23 -6.13
CA LEU A 231 -20.76 -15.37 -6.75
C LEU A 231 -19.84 -14.19 -6.42
N ASP A 232 -20.38 -12.97 -6.41
CA ASP A 232 -19.62 -11.78 -6.05
C ASP A 232 -19.15 -11.82 -4.59
N VAL A 233 -20.02 -12.21 -3.66
CA VAL A 233 -19.66 -12.40 -2.25
C VAL A 233 -18.61 -13.51 -2.10
N THR A 234 -18.79 -14.65 -2.76
CA THR A 234 -17.84 -15.77 -2.68
C THR A 234 -16.46 -15.40 -3.23
N LEU A 235 -16.39 -14.77 -4.41
CA LEU A 235 -15.12 -14.32 -5.00
C LEU A 235 -14.44 -13.26 -4.12
N THR A 236 -15.21 -12.34 -3.56
CA THR A 236 -14.69 -11.33 -2.64
C THR A 236 -14.13 -11.97 -1.36
N ARG A 237 -14.84 -12.93 -0.77
CA ARG A 237 -14.38 -13.67 0.41
C ARG A 237 -13.13 -14.52 0.14
N LEU A 238 -13.02 -15.12 -1.04
CA LEU A 238 -11.81 -15.83 -1.47
C LEU A 238 -10.62 -14.88 -1.58
N ARG A 239 -10.81 -13.69 -2.17
CA ARG A 239 -9.79 -12.64 -2.29
C ARG A 239 -9.30 -12.12 -0.94
N LEU A 240 -10.22 -11.96 0.01
CA LEU A 240 -9.94 -11.40 1.33
C LEU A 240 -9.46 -12.43 2.36
N GLY A 241 -9.29 -13.71 1.98
CA GLY A 241 -8.89 -14.73 2.95
C GLY A 241 -10.00 -15.21 3.90
N HIS A 242 -11.21 -14.64 3.84
CA HIS A 242 -12.35 -14.90 4.72
C HIS A 242 -13.23 -16.05 4.23
N THR A 243 -12.66 -17.25 4.18
CA THR A 243 -13.32 -18.42 3.60
C THR A 243 -14.07 -19.26 4.64
N ARG A 244 -14.68 -20.36 4.20
CA ARG A 244 -15.22 -21.41 5.09
C ARG A 244 -14.35 -22.66 5.05
N LEU A 245 -13.10 -22.53 4.59
CA LEU A 245 -12.17 -23.65 4.53
C LEU A 245 -11.64 -23.94 5.93
N THR A 246 -11.39 -25.21 6.23
CA THR A 246 -11.05 -25.68 7.58
C THR A 246 -9.85 -24.93 8.17
N ALA A 247 -8.82 -24.61 7.38
CA ALA A 247 -7.65 -23.86 7.89
C ALA A 247 -7.99 -22.43 8.32
N HIS A 248 -8.99 -21.79 7.69
CA HIS A 248 -9.49 -20.49 8.14
C HIS A 248 -10.34 -20.63 9.41
N LEU A 249 -11.21 -21.64 9.47
CA LEU A 249 -12.07 -21.89 10.64
C LEU A 249 -11.27 -22.27 11.88
N HIS A 250 -10.22 -23.08 11.74
CA HIS A 250 -9.32 -23.45 12.84
C HIS A 250 -8.60 -22.23 13.42
N ARG A 251 -8.12 -21.29 12.57
CA ARG A 251 -7.53 -20.02 13.04
C ARG A 251 -8.52 -19.15 13.83
N LEU A 252 -9.82 -19.31 13.60
CA LEU A 252 -10.88 -18.66 14.35
C LEU A 252 -11.37 -19.48 15.55
N CYS A 253 -10.71 -20.60 15.87
CA CYS A 253 -11.12 -21.55 16.90
C CYS A 253 -12.53 -22.14 16.69
N LEU A 254 -13.01 -22.16 15.44
CA LEU A 254 -14.32 -22.70 15.05
C LEU A 254 -14.24 -24.12 14.47
N SER A 255 -13.02 -24.65 14.30
CA SER A 255 -12.76 -26.01 13.86
C SER A 255 -11.67 -26.61 14.74
N PRO A 256 -11.74 -27.91 15.10
CA PRO A 256 -10.79 -28.54 16.00
C PRO A 256 -9.40 -28.73 15.37
N ASP A 257 -9.29 -28.75 14.05
CA ASP A 257 -8.03 -28.90 13.32
C ASP A 257 -8.08 -28.16 11.98
N PRO A 258 -6.93 -27.82 11.35
CA PRO A 258 -6.92 -27.03 10.13
C PRO A 258 -7.07 -27.85 8.83
N HIS A 259 -7.24 -29.17 8.91
CA HIS A 259 -6.99 -30.05 7.76
C HIS A 259 -8.15 -30.14 6.77
N CYS A 260 -7.79 -30.40 5.51
CA CYS A 260 -8.74 -30.68 4.44
C CYS A 260 -9.48 -32.00 4.73
N PRO A 261 -10.82 -32.00 4.72
CA PRO A 261 -11.62 -33.21 4.97
C PRO A 261 -11.38 -34.34 3.95
N TRP A 262 -10.79 -34.03 2.80
CA TRP A 262 -10.53 -34.99 1.73
C TRP A 262 -9.10 -35.51 1.70
N CYS A 263 -8.11 -34.62 1.87
CA CYS A 263 -6.70 -35.00 1.74
C CYS A 263 -6.14 -35.60 3.02
N MET A 264 -6.70 -35.23 4.18
CA MET A 264 -6.22 -35.55 5.52
C MET A 264 -4.78 -35.06 5.76
N ASN A 265 -4.48 -34.52 6.95
CA ASN A 265 -3.15 -34.02 7.32
C ASN A 265 -2.55 -32.86 6.47
N ILE A 266 -3.30 -32.30 5.52
CA ILE A 266 -2.91 -31.08 4.77
C ILE A 266 -3.88 -29.95 5.13
N PRO A 267 -3.42 -28.77 5.58
CA PRO A 267 -4.29 -27.64 5.88
C PRO A 267 -5.16 -27.22 4.70
N GLU A 268 -6.46 -27.03 4.92
CA GLU A 268 -7.38 -26.56 3.87
C GLU A 268 -7.27 -25.05 3.64
N THR A 269 -6.19 -24.61 2.97
CA THR A 269 -5.98 -23.21 2.60
C THR A 269 -6.66 -22.87 1.26
N ILE A 270 -6.78 -21.58 0.92
CA ILE A 270 -7.29 -21.15 -0.39
C ILE A 270 -6.42 -21.70 -1.53
N GLU A 271 -5.10 -21.69 -1.33
CA GLU A 271 -4.14 -22.26 -2.27
C GLU A 271 -4.39 -23.75 -2.46
N HIS A 272 -4.51 -24.50 -1.35
CA HIS A 272 -4.82 -25.92 -1.40
C HIS A 272 -6.13 -26.17 -2.13
N PHE A 273 -7.20 -25.45 -1.76
CA PHE A 273 -8.53 -25.58 -2.35
C PHE A 273 -8.55 -25.28 -3.86
N LEU A 274 -7.97 -24.15 -4.29
CA LEU A 274 -8.02 -23.67 -5.67
C LEU A 274 -7.00 -24.31 -6.60
N LEU A 275 -5.86 -24.80 -6.08
CA LEU A 275 -4.74 -25.25 -6.93
C LEU A 275 -4.36 -26.73 -6.75
N GLN A 276 -4.54 -27.31 -5.56
CA GLN A 276 -3.87 -28.58 -5.21
C GLN A 276 -4.84 -29.72 -4.88
N CYS A 277 -5.96 -29.45 -4.22
CA CYS A 277 -6.85 -30.44 -3.63
C CYS A 277 -7.39 -31.43 -4.70
N PRO A 278 -7.10 -32.74 -4.63
CA PRO A 278 -7.53 -33.71 -5.65
C PRO A 278 -9.05 -33.75 -5.87
N ARG A 279 -9.83 -33.46 -4.82
CA ARG A 279 -11.29 -33.36 -4.86
C ARG A 279 -11.81 -32.45 -5.98
N PHE A 280 -11.09 -31.38 -6.28
CA PHE A 280 -11.51 -30.36 -7.25
C PHE A 280 -10.70 -30.40 -8.56
N HIS A 281 -9.98 -31.49 -8.82
CA HIS A 281 -9.11 -31.62 -10.00
C HIS A 281 -9.87 -31.39 -11.32
N SER A 282 -11.04 -32.03 -11.49
CA SER A 282 -11.85 -31.89 -12.70
C SER A 282 -12.31 -30.45 -12.96
N HIS A 283 -12.65 -29.71 -11.90
CA HIS A 283 -13.04 -28.30 -12.00
C HIS A 283 -11.86 -27.40 -12.40
N ARG A 284 -10.65 -27.69 -11.88
CA ARG A 284 -9.44 -26.97 -12.26
C ARG A 284 -9.06 -27.19 -13.72
N VAL A 285 -9.19 -28.42 -14.23
CA VAL A 285 -8.92 -28.72 -15.65
C VAL A 285 -9.84 -27.89 -16.57
N VAL A 286 -11.13 -27.80 -16.24
CA VAL A 286 -12.08 -26.95 -16.99
C VAL A 286 -11.69 -25.48 -16.90
N LEU A 287 -11.38 -24.98 -15.70
CA LEU A 287 -10.97 -23.59 -15.50
C LEU A 287 -9.68 -23.25 -16.26
N GLN A 288 -8.68 -24.14 -16.23
CA GLN A 288 -7.43 -23.98 -16.99
C GLN A 288 -7.68 -23.94 -18.50
N SER A 289 -8.54 -24.82 -19.03
CA SER A 289 -8.89 -24.79 -20.45
C SER A 289 -9.59 -23.48 -20.84
N GLN A 290 -10.46 -22.94 -19.98
CA GLN A 290 -11.13 -21.66 -20.21
C GLN A 290 -10.16 -20.48 -20.14
N LEU A 291 -9.21 -20.50 -19.21
CA LEU A 291 -8.17 -19.48 -19.09
C LEU A 291 -7.21 -19.50 -20.28
N LEU A 292 -6.81 -20.67 -20.76
CA LEU A 292 -6.00 -20.82 -21.96
C LEU A 292 -6.71 -20.27 -23.21
N ALA A 293 -8.02 -20.49 -23.34
CA ALA A 293 -8.82 -19.90 -24.41
C ALA A 293 -8.87 -18.36 -24.35
N LEU A 294 -8.56 -17.76 -23.20
CA LEU A 294 -8.44 -16.33 -22.97
C LEU A 294 -6.98 -15.83 -23.01
N ASN A 295 -6.04 -16.65 -23.51
CA ASN A 295 -4.59 -16.38 -23.51
C ASN A 295 -3.98 -16.15 -22.12
N VAL A 296 -4.58 -16.71 -21.06
CA VAL A 296 -4.00 -16.73 -19.72
C VAL A 296 -3.27 -18.05 -19.51
N THR A 297 -1.94 -17.99 -19.48
CA THR A 297 -1.07 -19.19 -19.41
C THR A 297 -0.64 -19.55 -17.99
N THR A 298 -0.80 -18.64 -17.03
CA THR A 298 -0.46 -18.85 -15.61
C THR A 298 -1.68 -19.34 -14.82
N PHE A 299 -1.45 -20.28 -13.90
CA PHE A 299 -2.50 -20.83 -13.05
C PHE A 299 -2.08 -20.80 -11.58
N ASP A 300 -2.10 -19.59 -11.01
CA ASP A 300 -1.73 -19.29 -9.63
C ASP A 300 -2.79 -18.41 -8.93
N LEU A 301 -2.66 -18.24 -7.62
CA LEU A 301 -3.59 -17.43 -6.82
C LEU A 301 -3.69 -15.97 -7.30
N PRO A 302 -2.59 -15.26 -7.59
CA PRO A 302 -2.65 -13.89 -8.11
C PRO A 302 -3.44 -13.78 -9.42
N THR A 303 -3.23 -14.71 -10.34
CA THR A 303 -3.95 -14.77 -11.63
C THR A 303 -5.45 -15.04 -11.42
N LEU A 304 -5.79 -15.94 -10.49
CA LEU A 304 -7.18 -16.32 -10.23
C LEU A 304 -7.96 -15.29 -9.40
N LEU A 305 -7.29 -14.57 -8.51
CA LEU A 305 -7.92 -13.69 -7.51
C LEU A 305 -7.64 -12.20 -7.72
N ALA A 306 -6.81 -11.81 -8.69
CA ALA A 306 -6.50 -10.42 -9.02
C ALA A 306 -5.94 -9.62 -7.82
N ALA A 307 -4.95 -10.17 -7.14
CA ALA A 307 -4.15 -9.45 -6.15
C ALA A 307 -3.06 -8.64 -6.87
N ALA A 308 -3.22 -7.30 -6.94
CA ALA A 308 -2.26 -6.38 -7.52
C ALA A 308 -1.67 -5.49 -6.42
N GLY A 309 -0.45 -5.83 -6.01
CA GLY A 309 0.40 -5.19 -5.01
C GLY A 309 1.57 -6.14 -4.84
N GLY A 310 2.74 -5.81 -5.40
CA GLY A 310 3.79 -6.79 -5.64
C GLY A 310 5.17 -6.29 -5.24
N ASN A 311 6.03 -7.25 -4.91
CA ASN A 311 7.44 -7.05 -4.61
C ASN A 311 8.16 -7.11 -5.96
N GLY A 312 8.39 -5.93 -6.53
CA GLY A 312 8.60 -5.75 -7.95
C GLY A 312 9.88 -6.42 -8.47
N HIS A 313 11.02 -6.04 -7.87
CA HIS A 313 12.32 -6.58 -8.27
C HIS A 313 12.49 -8.06 -7.86
N GLU A 314 11.82 -8.50 -6.79
CA GLU A 314 11.77 -9.90 -6.37
C GLU A 314 11.08 -10.78 -7.42
N ARG A 315 10.03 -10.28 -8.08
CA ARG A 315 9.39 -10.96 -9.20
C ARG A 315 10.33 -11.08 -10.39
N ASP A 316 11.04 -10.02 -10.73
CA ASP A 316 11.95 -9.99 -11.88
C ASP A 316 13.14 -10.96 -11.70
N PHE A 317 13.61 -11.17 -10.47
CA PHE A 317 14.77 -12.02 -10.17
C PHE A 317 14.44 -13.41 -9.64
N MET A 318 13.18 -13.83 -9.73
CA MET A 318 12.73 -15.15 -9.30
C MET A 318 13.60 -16.28 -9.89
N GLY A 319 14.19 -17.10 -9.02
CA GLY A 319 14.99 -18.27 -9.41
C GLY A 319 16.41 -17.97 -9.92
N ARG A 320 16.84 -16.70 -9.97
CA ARG A 320 18.20 -16.30 -10.35
C ARG A 320 19.16 -16.54 -9.19
N LYS A 321 20.10 -17.48 -9.34
CA LYS A 321 21.08 -17.82 -8.28
C LYS A 321 22.24 -16.84 -8.16
N ASP A 322 22.41 -16.01 -9.17
CA ASP A 322 23.40 -14.94 -9.24
C ASP A 322 22.89 -13.61 -8.69
N ILE A 323 21.63 -13.57 -8.21
CA ILE A 323 21.06 -12.44 -7.49
C ILE A 323 20.75 -12.89 -6.06
N TYR A 324 21.19 -12.11 -5.07
CA TYR A 324 20.88 -12.35 -3.67
C TYR A 324 20.08 -11.17 -3.13
N ILE A 325 18.91 -11.44 -2.56
CA ILE A 325 18.02 -10.41 -2.02
C ILE A 325 17.94 -10.58 -0.49
N LEU A 326 18.42 -9.56 0.23
CA LEU A 326 18.14 -9.33 1.64
C LEU A 326 17.02 -8.30 1.72
N ASP A 327 15.88 -8.68 2.28
CA ASP A 327 14.72 -7.80 2.45
C ASP A 327 14.31 -7.81 3.93
N MET A 328 14.29 -6.61 4.53
CA MET A 328 13.97 -6.39 5.92
C MET A 328 12.78 -5.45 6.05
N TYR A 329 11.64 -6.01 6.44
CA TYR A 329 10.34 -5.34 6.31
C TYR A 329 9.46 -5.57 7.53
N ASN A 330 8.47 -4.69 7.69
CA ASN A 330 7.43 -4.86 8.70
C ASN A 330 6.39 -5.91 8.24
N LYS A 331 6.36 -7.06 8.92
CA LYS A 331 5.55 -8.21 8.51
C LYS A 331 4.04 -7.95 8.51
N TYR A 332 3.58 -6.95 9.25
CA TYR A 332 2.16 -6.63 9.38
C TYR A 332 1.63 -5.82 8.18
N ILE A 333 2.53 -5.18 7.44
CA ILE A 333 2.20 -4.33 6.30
C ILE A 333 2.75 -4.91 4.99
N TYR A 334 3.55 -5.97 5.05
CA TYR A 334 4.06 -6.68 3.89
C TYR A 334 2.92 -7.19 2.98
N PRO A 335 3.02 -7.05 1.64
CA PRO A 335 2.01 -7.48 0.69
C PRO A 335 1.88 -8.98 0.80
N HIS A 336 0.66 -9.51 0.70
CA HIS A 336 0.42 -10.95 0.70
C HIS A 336 0.85 -11.63 -0.62
N ASP A 337 1.93 -11.14 -1.23
CA ASP A 337 2.59 -11.67 -2.42
C ASP A 337 3.55 -12.81 -2.04
N SER A 338 2.96 -13.93 -1.63
CA SER A 338 3.69 -15.15 -1.29
C SER A 338 4.52 -15.72 -2.45
N HIS A 339 4.24 -15.32 -3.69
CA HIS A 339 5.05 -15.72 -4.84
C HIS A 339 6.36 -14.95 -4.85
N ALA A 340 6.30 -13.61 -4.88
CA ALA A 340 7.49 -12.76 -4.93
C ALA A 340 8.40 -12.94 -3.69
N LYS A 341 7.80 -13.15 -2.51
CA LYS A 341 8.54 -13.45 -1.27
C LYS A 341 9.50 -14.64 -1.41
N LYS A 342 9.25 -15.60 -2.31
CA LYS A 342 10.14 -16.76 -2.55
C LYS A 342 11.47 -16.41 -3.21
N ALA A 343 11.59 -15.24 -3.85
CA ALA A 343 12.85 -14.79 -4.42
C ALA A 343 13.81 -14.22 -3.36
N ILE A 344 13.29 -13.86 -2.19
CA ILE A 344 14.10 -13.28 -1.12
C ILE A 344 14.97 -14.38 -0.52
N SER A 345 16.28 -14.20 -0.64
CA SER A 345 17.29 -15.12 -0.15
C SER A 345 17.39 -15.06 1.38
N ARG A 346 17.28 -13.85 1.94
CA ARG A 346 17.30 -13.61 3.39
C ARG A 346 16.17 -12.66 3.78
N GLN A 347 15.14 -13.23 4.38
CA GLN A 347 13.95 -12.52 4.85
C GLN A 347 14.15 -12.14 6.31
N VAL A 348 13.98 -10.87 6.65
CA VAL A 348 14.06 -10.39 8.04
C VAL A 348 12.75 -9.71 8.40
N GLU A 349 11.95 -10.38 9.21
CA GLU A 349 10.66 -9.84 9.65
C GLU A 349 10.85 -8.93 10.87
N LEU A 350 10.31 -7.73 10.76
CA LEU A 350 10.20 -6.74 11.84
C LEU A 350 8.77 -6.70 12.37
N PHE A 351 8.65 -6.36 13.66
CA PHE A 351 7.36 -6.12 14.28
C PHE A 351 7.01 -4.63 14.15
N ALA A 352 5.71 -4.31 14.22
CA ALA A 352 5.28 -2.93 14.28
C ALA A 352 5.92 -2.23 15.49
N TYR A 353 6.34 -0.98 15.29
CA TYR A 353 7.01 -0.16 16.30
C TYR A 353 8.38 -0.65 16.77
N THR A 354 9.07 -1.52 16.01
CA THR A 354 10.47 -1.84 16.29
C THR A 354 11.31 -0.56 16.37
N GLU A 355 12.08 -0.43 17.46
CA GLU A 355 12.92 0.73 17.81
C GLU A 355 14.39 0.50 17.41
N ASP A 356 15.23 1.52 17.59
CA ASP A 356 16.63 1.57 17.12
C ASP A 356 17.46 0.34 17.51
N GLU A 357 17.43 -0.09 18.78
CA GLU A 357 18.29 -1.16 19.27
C GLU A 357 18.02 -2.49 18.54
N GLU A 358 16.76 -2.94 18.52
CA GLU A 358 16.37 -4.15 17.81
C GLU A 358 16.59 -4.00 16.29
N TYR A 359 16.25 -2.84 15.72
CA TYR A 359 16.39 -2.58 14.29
C TYR A 359 17.86 -2.69 13.85
N LEU A 360 18.76 -1.96 14.52
CA LEU A 360 20.18 -1.88 14.15
C LEU A 360 20.92 -3.19 14.42
N ASP A 361 20.55 -3.93 15.46
CA ASP A 361 21.07 -5.28 15.71
C ASP A 361 20.73 -6.23 14.54
N LYS A 362 19.47 -6.20 14.09
CA LYS A 362 19.04 -6.98 12.92
C LYS A 362 19.75 -6.53 11.64
N VAL A 363 19.87 -5.23 11.37
CA VAL A 363 20.63 -4.74 10.20
C VAL A 363 22.06 -5.27 10.25
N THR A 364 22.75 -5.11 11.38
CA THR A 364 24.14 -5.52 11.55
C THR A 364 24.31 -7.02 11.30
N THR A 365 23.49 -7.84 11.98
CA THR A 365 23.54 -9.30 11.92
C THR A 365 23.22 -9.80 10.52
N HIS A 366 22.18 -9.27 9.88
CA HIS A 366 21.69 -9.82 8.63
C HIS A 366 22.46 -9.34 7.40
N VAL A 367 22.96 -8.10 7.39
CA VAL A 367 23.86 -7.62 6.33
C VAL A 367 25.18 -8.38 6.36
N GLU A 368 25.76 -8.59 7.54
CA GLU A 368 26.98 -9.39 7.67
C GLU A 368 26.78 -10.84 7.24
N GLY A 369 25.67 -11.46 7.67
CA GLY A 369 25.32 -12.82 7.24
C GLY A 369 25.15 -12.93 5.73
N ALA A 370 24.46 -11.97 5.09
CA ALA A 370 24.29 -11.94 3.64
C ALA A 370 25.64 -11.86 2.90
N LEU A 371 26.54 -10.96 3.34
CA LEU A 371 27.88 -10.79 2.75
C LEU A 371 28.82 -11.98 2.99
N ASN A 372 28.51 -12.84 3.96
CA ASN A 372 29.26 -14.08 4.21
C ASN A 372 28.69 -15.26 3.41
N GLU A 373 27.37 -15.30 3.18
CA GLU A 373 26.71 -16.32 2.37
C GLU A 373 26.88 -16.10 0.87
N PHE A 374 26.98 -14.83 0.46
CA PHE A 374 27.04 -14.42 -0.93
C PHE A 374 28.24 -13.50 -1.14
N SER A 375 28.97 -13.73 -2.25
CA SER A 375 30.12 -12.90 -2.62
C SER A 375 29.76 -12.01 -3.82
N PRO A 376 29.02 -10.91 -3.61
CA PRO A 376 28.62 -10.02 -4.69
C PRO A 376 29.82 -9.25 -5.25
N GLN A 377 29.74 -8.86 -6.52
CA GLN A 377 30.65 -7.86 -7.10
C GLN A 377 30.08 -6.44 -7.05
N VAL A 378 28.81 -6.28 -6.69
CA VAL A 378 28.17 -5.00 -6.47
C VAL A 378 26.94 -5.18 -5.58
N VAL A 379 26.70 -4.19 -4.72
CA VAL A 379 25.53 -4.10 -3.85
C VAL A 379 24.64 -2.96 -4.32
N ILE A 380 23.35 -3.23 -4.53
CA ILE A 380 22.30 -2.22 -4.66
C ILE A 380 21.61 -2.11 -3.30
N TYR A 381 21.75 -0.97 -2.65
CA TYR A 381 21.20 -0.69 -1.33
C TYR A 381 19.99 0.26 -1.45
N ASN A 382 18.80 -0.27 -1.18
CA ASN A 382 17.56 0.48 -1.12
C ASN A 382 17.31 0.96 0.32
N ALA A 383 17.43 2.26 0.54
CA ALA A 383 17.61 2.91 1.83
C ALA A 383 16.40 3.76 2.25
N GLY A 384 15.18 3.22 2.10
CA GLY A 384 13.91 3.87 2.43
C GLY A 384 13.87 4.46 3.84
N THR A 385 13.33 5.67 4.00
CA THR A 385 13.26 6.35 5.32
C THR A 385 11.89 6.23 6.00
N ASP A 386 10.97 5.48 5.42
CA ASP A 386 9.65 5.18 6.02
C ASP A 386 9.71 4.30 7.28
N ILE A 387 10.87 3.72 7.59
CA ILE A 387 11.16 3.14 8.91
C ILE A 387 11.13 4.18 10.05
N MET A 388 11.18 5.47 9.72
CA MET A 388 11.29 6.57 10.68
C MET A 388 10.07 6.67 11.58
N ALA A 389 10.30 6.87 12.88
CA ALA A 389 9.26 7.13 13.87
C ALA A 389 8.33 8.26 13.41
N GLY A 390 7.02 7.98 13.43
CA GLY A 390 5.99 8.93 12.98
C GLY A 390 5.75 8.94 11.47
N ASP A 391 6.40 8.08 10.71
CA ASP A 391 6.06 7.87 9.30
C ASP A 391 4.68 7.20 9.23
N CYS A 392 3.86 7.68 8.30
CA CYS A 392 2.47 7.25 8.15
C CYS A 392 2.34 5.84 7.57
N LEU A 393 3.43 5.28 7.04
CA LEU A 393 3.42 4.12 6.18
C LEU A 393 4.27 2.95 6.66
N GLY A 394 5.49 3.16 7.15
CA GLY A 394 6.36 2.04 7.56
C GLY A 394 5.99 1.39 8.90
N LEU A 395 5.29 2.12 9.77
CA LEU A 395 4.82 1.64 11.09
C LEU A 395 5.94 1.06 11.97
N LEU A 396 7.12 1.66 11.92
CA LEU A 396 8.27 1.41 12.79
C LEU A 396 8.57 2.64 13.66
N SER A 397 9.47 2.49 14.63
CA SER A 397 9.82 3.52 15.61
C SER A 397 11.31 3.89 15.55
N VAL A 398 11.94 3.79 14.37
CA VAL A 398 13.37 4.09 14.21
C VAL A 398 13.59 5.60 14.23
N THR A 399 14.53 6.09 15.03
CA THR A 399 14.83 7.51 15.11
C THR A 399 15.59 8.01 13.88
N LYS A 400 15.67 9.33 13.70
CA LYS A 400 16.53 9.95 12.68
C LYS A 400 17.98 9.51 12.81
N GLN A 401 18.45 9.39 14.06
CA GLN A 401 19.80 8.95 14.36
C GLN A 401 19.97 7.46 14.02
N GLY A 402 18.97 6.63 14.32
CA GLY A 402 18.95 5.23 13.88
C GLY A 402 19.06 5.06 12.37
N ILE A 403 18.41 5.91 11.57
CA ILE A 403 18.55 5.88 10.09
C ILE A 403 19.99 6.22 9.64
N ILE A 404 20.60 7.24 10.24
CA ILE A 404 21.98 7.63 9.95
C ILE A 404 22.95 6.49 10.31
N GLU A 405 22.71 5.83 11.45
CA GLU A 405 23.50 4.69 11.91
C GLU A 405 23.31 3.45 11.04
N ARG A 406 22.08 3.18 10.59
CA ARG A 406 21.78 2.13 9.61
C ARG A 406 22.62 2.29 8.35
N ASP A 407 22.58 3.46 7.74
CA ASP A 407 23.32 3.73 6.49
C ASP A 407 24.83 3.59 6.72
N GLU A 408 25.33 4.06 7.86
CA GLU A 408 26.74 3.87 8.26
C GLU A 408 27.11 2.39 8.39
N ILE A 409 26.27 1.57 9.04
CA ILE A 409 26.50 0.13 9.21
C ILE A 409 26.58 -0.56 7.85
N VAL A 410 25.62 -0.29 6.96
CA VAL A 410 25.57 -0.90 5.63
C VAL A 410 26.82 -0.53 4.82
N PHE A 411 27.13 0.76 4.69
CA PHE A 411 28.32 1.21 3.96
C PHE A 411 29.61 0.63 4.56
N ARG A 412 29.75 0.64 5.88
CA ARG A 412 30.93 0.10 6.56
C ARG A 412 31.13 -1.39 6.27
N LYS A 413 30.08 -2.20 6.38
CA LYS A 413 30.17 -3.66 6.14
C LYS A 413 30.46 -3.98 4.67
N VAL A 414 29.85 -3.26 3.74
CA VAL A 414 30.04 -3.48 2.30
C VAL A 414 31.43 -3.01 1.84
N THR A 415 31.86 -1.82 2.26
CA THR A 415 33.20 -1.28 1.92
C THR A 415 34.33 -2.09 2.54
N GLN A 416 34.16 -2.65 3.73
CA GLN A 416 35.12 -3.59 4.34
C GLN A 416 35.36 -4.86 3.50
N LYS A 417 34.38 -5.28 2.70
CA LYS A 417 34.53 -6.39 1.75
C LYS A 417 35.12 -5.94 0.41
N GLY A 418 35.40 -4.65 0.23
CA GLY A 418 35.88 -4.07 -1.03
C GLY A 418 34.85 -4.12 -2.16
N VAL A 419 33.55 -4.21 -1.83
CA VAL A 419 32.47 -4.34 -2.82
C VAL A 419 31.89 -2.97 -3.14
N PRO A 420 31.76 -2.61 -4.43
CA PRO A 420 31.04 -1.41 -4.86
C PRO A 420 29.61 -1.33 -4.37
N ILE A 421 29.16 -0.15 -3.93
CA ILE A 421 27.80 0.08 -3.42
C ILE A 421 27.05 1.20 -4.16
N VAL A 422 25.80 0.94 -4.52
CA VAL A 422 24.86 1.92 -5.06
C VAL A 422 23.76 2.15 -4.02
N MET A 423 23.63 3.36 -3.50
CA MET A 423 22.53 3.72 -2.58
C MET A 423 21.39 4.40 -3.35
N LEU A 424 20.17 3.91 -3.15
CA LEU A 424 18.91 4.48 -3.63
C LEU A 424 18.05 4.81 -2.42
N THR A 425 17.35 5.95 -2.39
CA THR A 425 16.71 6.42 -1.14
C THR A 425 15.25 5.99 -0.97
N SER A 426 14.57 5.53 -2.03
CA SER A 426 13.23 4.91 -1.96
C SER A 426 12.18 5.73 -1.19
N GLY A 427 11.39 5.08 -0.32
CA GLY A 427 10.28 5.64 0.45
C GLY A 427 10.70 6.56 1.60
N GLY A 428 9.69 7.13 2.24
CA GLY A 428 9.87 8.20 3.23
C GLY A 428 8.93 9.36 3.01
N TYR A 429 7.95 9.50 3.88
CA TYR A 429 6.77 10.33 3.62
C TYR A 429 6.69 11.54 4.57
N GLN A 430 7.71 11.73 5.39
CA GLN A 430 7.82 12.89 6.27
C GLN A 430 8.57 14.04 5.61
N ARG A 431 8.17 15.29 5.91
CA ARG A 431 8.89 16.50 5.47
C ARG A 431 10.36 16.53 5.93
N SER A 432 10.69 15.86 7.03
CA SER A 432 12.05 15.77 7.54
C SER A 432 12.94 14.75 6.83
N THR A 433 12.39 13.87 5.98
CA THR A 433 13.16 12.82 5.27
C THR A 433 14.35 13.40 4.50
N ALA A 434 14.15 14.51 3.78
CA ALA A 434 15.23 15.12 3.00
C ALA A 434 16.43 15.57 3.87
N ALA A 435 16.15 16.08 5.08
CA ALA A 435 17.20 16.47 6.02
C ALA A 435 17.95 15.24 6.56
N VAL A 436 17.23 14.16 6.90
CA VAL A 436 17.83 12.91 7.39
C VAL A 436 18.72 12.26 6.34
N ILE A 437 18.30 12.23 5.07
CA ILE A 437 19.13 11.73 3.96
C ILE A 437 20.40 12.56 3.83
N ALA A 438 20.30 13.89 3.90
CA ALA A 438 21.47 14.76 3.83
C ALA A 438 22.43 14.55 5.02
N ASP A 439 21.89 14.45 6.23
CA ASP A 439 22.67 14.18 7.45
C ASP A 439 23.36 12.81 7.38
N SER A 440 22.70 11.80 6.82
CA SER A 440 23.26 10.47 6.56
C SER A 440 24.45 10.54 5.60
N ILE A 441 24.31 11.19 4.45
CA ILE A 441 25.40 11.35 3.46
C ILE A 441 26.58 12.12 4.07
N VAL A 442 26.31 13.18 4.82
CA VAL A 442 27.34 13.93 5.54
C VAL A 442 28.03 13.05 6.59
N ASN A 443 27.30 12.19 7.30
CA ASN A 443 27.89 11.24 8.24
C ASN A 443 28.80 10.24 7.52
N LEU A 444 28.37 9.65 6.40
CA LEU A 444 29.18 8.72 5.61
C LEU A 444 30.52 9.35 5.20
N SER A 445 30.50 10.60 4.74
CA SER A 445 31.73 11.33 4.38
C SER A 445 32.61 11.61 5.59
N LYS A 446 32.04 12.06 6.71
CA LYS A 446 32.78 12.28 7.98
C LYS A 446 33.45 11.00 8.50
N LYS A 447 32.84 9.84 8.26
CA LYS A 447 33.38 8.52 8.61
C LYS A 447 34.37 7.96 7.57
N SER A 448 34.65 8.72 6.51
CA SER A 448 35.51 8.31 5.39
C SER A 448 35.04 7.02 4.70
N LEU A 449 33.72 6.79 4.71
CA LEU A 449 33.09 5.68 3.98
C LEU A 449 32.80 6.06 2.52
N ILE A 450 32.73 7.37 2.24
CA ILE A 450 32.63 7.96 0.91
C ILE A 450 33.56 9.18 0.81
N ASP A 451 34.04 9.50 -0.38
CA ASP A 451 34.89 10.67 -0.68
C ASP A 451 34.06 11.77 -1.38
N MET A 452 33.64 12.79 -0.62
CA MET A 452 32.91 13.95 -1.14
C MET A 452 33.82 15.10 -1.56
#